data_AF-A0A2I1F266-F1
#
_entry.id   AF-A0A2I1F266-F1
#
_cell.length_a   1.000
_cell.length_b   1.000
_cell.length_c   1.000
_cell.angle_alpha   90.00
_cell.angle_beta   90.00
_cell.angle_gamma   90.00
#
_symmetry.space_group_name_H-M   'P 1'
#
loop_
_entity.id
_entity.type
_entity.pdbx_description
1 polymer ?
#
loop_
_entity_poly.entity_id
_entity_poly.type
_entity_poly.pdbx_seq_one_letter_code
_entity_poly.pdbx_strand_id
1 'polypeptide(L)'
;MSNVTTGSTSVFLLTISEIKKLNSEQLNEYLRRKLKDTKNINKHVNTITVNQEVGGSNFLDLTRDDLLSIKIPLRPIKDIEKVINKIKREQSDTSDISNLKSSIEYIKDKLKDIYELIICITKKVTSMI
;
A
#
# COMPACT_ATOMS: atom_id res chain seq x y z
N MET A 1 8.21 -16.08 -30.68
CA MET A 1 7.75 -16.10 -29.27
C MET A 1 7.86 -14.70 -28.73
N SER A 2 6.73 -14.10 -28.41
CA SER A 2 6.61 -12.70 -27.99
C SER A 2 7.08 -12.55 -26.54
N ASN A 3 8.15 -11.78 -26.32
CA ASN A 3 8.49 -11.31 -24.98
C ASN A 3 7.43 -10.29 -24.56
N VAL A 4 6.46 -10.73 -23.77
CA VAL A 4 5.62 -9.84 -22.99
C VAL A 4 6.50 -9.32 -21.86
N THR A 5 7.14 -8.17 -22.10
CA THR A 5 7.70 -7.35 -21.03
C THR A 5 6.51 -6.88 -20.19
N THR A 6 6.21 -7.61 -19.12
CA THR A 6 5.41 -7.12 -18.01
C THR A 6 6.21 -6.01 -17.36
N GLY A 7 6.12 -4.82 -17.94
CA GLY A 7 6.46 -3.57 -17.28
C GLY A 7 5.56 -3.47 -16.06
N SER A 8 6.01 -4.05 -14.95
CA SER A 8 5.47 -3.78 -13.63
C SER A 8 5.71 -2.30 -13.39
N THR A 9 4.73 -1.50 -13.81
CA THR A 9 4.63 -0.11 -13.46
C THR A 9 4.23 -0.13 -11.99
N SER A 10 5.23 -0.41 -11.13
CA SER A 10 5.16 -0.16 -9.71
C SER A 10 5.05 1.35 -9.55
N VAL A 11 3.85 1.88 -9.80
CA VAL A 11 3.45 3.21 -9.38
C VAL A 11 3.59 3.15 -7.86
N PHE A 12 4.69 3.68 -7.32
CA PHE A 12 5.05 3.67 -5.90
C PHE A 12 3.81 3.88 -5.03
N LEU A 13 3.27 2.77 -4.54
CA LEU A 13 2.07 2.75 -3.72
C LEU A 13 2.53 2.81 -2.27
N LEU A 14 2.54 4.02 -1.71
CA LEU A 14 2.79 4.21 -0.29
C LEU A 14 1.76 3.45 0.55
N THR A 15 2.22 2.87 1.65
CA THR A 15 1.38 2.31 2.71
C THR A 15 0.54 3.38 3.39
N ILE A 16 -0.55 3.00 4.07
CA ILE A 16 -1.34 3.97 4.86
C ILE A 16 -0.46 4.70 5.88
N SER A 17 0.46 3.99 6.54
CA SER A 17 1.34 4.59 7.54
C SER A 17 2.33 5.57 6.93
N GLU A 18 2.82 5.32 5.72
CA GLU A 18 3.65 6.26 4.96
C GLU A 18 2.83 7.46 4.47
N ILE A 19 1.61 7.24 3.95
CA ILE A 19 0.72 8.32 3.54
C ILE A 19 0.43 9.25 4.73
N LYS A 20 0.13 8.70 5.91
CA LYS A 20 -0.14 9.48 7.12
C LYS A 20 1.03 10.38 7.56
N LYS A 21 2.26 10.08 7.14
CA LYS A 21 3.46 10.89 7.45
C LYS A 21 3.70 12.01 6.45
N LEU A 22 2.99 12.03 5.32
CA LEU A 22 3.18 13.05 4.30
C LEU A 22 2.68 14.39 4.81
N ASN A 23 3.54 15.41 4.70
CA ASN A 23 3.08 16.79 4.78
C ASN A 23 2.25 17.16 3.53
N SER A 24 1.69 18.35 3.51
CA SER A 24 0.74 18.77 2.48
C SER A 24 1.38 18.86 1.09
N GLU A 25 2.65 19.28 0.99
CA GLU A 25 3.40 19.31 -0.27
C GLU A 25 3.69 17.90 -0.81
N GLN A 26 4.18 17.00 0.05
CA GLN A 26 4.45 15.62 -0.30
C GLN A 26 3.17 14.88 -0.70
N LEU A 27 2.05 15.16 -0.01
CA LEU A 27 0.75 14.62 -0.37
C LEU A 27 0.28 15.15 -1.73
N ASN A 28 0.49 16.44 -2.02
CA ASN A 28 0.15 17.03 -3.33
C ASN A 28 0.84 16.26 -4.45
N GLU A 29 2.15 16.08 -4.34
CA GLU A 29 2.95 15.37 -5.33
C GLU A 29 2.48 13.92 -5.50
N TYR A 30 2.26 13.21 -4.39
CA TYR A 30 1.75 11.84 -4.40
C TYR A 30 0.40 11.75 -5.13
N LEU A 31 -0.57 12.61 -4.79
CA LEU A 31 -1.89 12.62 -5.40
C LEU A 31 -1.82 12.98 -6.89
N ARG A 32 -0.98 13.92 -7.31
CA ARG A 32 -0.79 14.27 -8.73
C ARG A 32 -0.26 13.10 -9.54
N ARG A 33 0.69 12.34 -8.99
CA ARG A 33 1.25 11.14 -9.63
C ARG A 33 0.19 10.03 -9.70
N LYS A 34 -0.52 9.76 -8.60
CA LYS A 34 -1.53 8.70 -8.51
C LYS A 34 -2.79 8.99 -9.36
N LEU A 35 -3.15 10.26 -9.51
CA LEU A 35 -4.35 10.73 -10.20
C LEU A 35 -4.07 11.32 -11.58
N LYS A 36 -2.89 11.03 -12.17
CA LYS A 36 -2.45 11.57 -13.45
C LYS A 36 -3.51 11.41 -14.56
N ASP A 37 -4.22 10.28 -14.55
CA ASP A 37 -5.25 9.96 -15.54
C ASP A 37 -6.67 10.44 -15.14
N THR A 38 -6.83 10.99 -13.93
CA THR A 38 -8.12 11.47 -13.41
C THR A 38 -8.17 12.99 -13.42
N LYS A 39 -8.33 13.58 -14.63
CA LYS A 39 -8.32 15.04 -14.86
C LYS A 39 -9.25 15.83 -13.93
N ASN A 40 -10.37 15.24 -13.51
CA ASN A 40 -11.35 15.92 -12.66
C ASN A 40 -10.88 16.16 -11.22
N ILE A 41 -10.04 15.29 -10.67
CA ILE A 41 -9.53 15.43 -9.29
C ILE A 41 -8.27 16.29 -9.27
N ASN A 42 -7.39 16.12 -10.27
CA ASN A 42 -6.07 16.78 -10.29
C ASN A 42 -6.16 18.32 -10.14
N LYS A 43 -7.20 18.94 -10.73
CA LYS A 43 -7.46 20.39 -10.57
C LYS A 43 -7.80 20.83 -9.15
N HIS A 44 -8.29 19.92 -8.31
CA HIS A 44 -8.71 20.18 -6.93
C HIS A 44 -7.65 19.77 -5.90
N VAL A 45 -6.56 19.11 -6.32
CA VAL A 45 -5.49 18.68 -5.41
C VAL A 45 -4.86 19.86 -4.68
N ASN A 46 -4.60 20.99 -5.36
CA ASN A 46 -4.09 22.20 -4.72
C ASN A 46 -5.09 22.80 -3.74
N THR A 47 -6.40 22.76 -4.03
CA THR A 47 -7.41 23.23 -3.09
C THR A 47 -7.32 22.47 -1.77
N ILE A 48 -7.14 21.16 -1.83
CA ILE A 48 -7.05 20.31 -0.62
C ILE A 48 -5.70 20.52 0.09
N THR A 49 -4.59 20.39 -0.63
CA THR A 49 -3.26 20.28 -0.02
C THR A 49 -2.53 21.60 0.16
N VAL A 50 -2.77 22.59 -0.70
CA VAL A 50 -2.10 23.90 -0.62
C VAL A 50 -3.02 24.90 0.09
N ASN A 51 -4.26 25.07 -0.39
CA ASN A 51 -5.14 26.11 0.15
C ASN A 51 -5.74 25.76 1.51
N GLN A 52 -5.89 24.47 1.81
CA GLN A 52 -6.44 23.98 3.08
C GLN A 52 -5.38 23.27 3.91
N GLU A 53 -4.12 23.26 3.43
CA GLU A 53 -2.95 22.71 4.12
C GLU A 53 -3.15 21.25 4.59
N VAL A 54 -4.00 20.48 3.92
CA VAL A 54 -4.30 19.10 4.32
C VAL A 54 -3.08 18.21 4.07
N GLY A 55 -2.52 17.66 5.15
CA GLY A 55 -1.51 16.61 5.13
C GLY A 55 -2.13 15.20 5.06
N GLY A 56 -1.28 14.20 4.90
CA GLY A 56 -1.71 12.82 4.72
C GLY A 56 -2.41 12.20 5.92
N SER A 57 -2.11 12.67 7.14
CA SER A 57 -2.83 12.26 8.36
C SER A 57 -4.32 12.57 8.28
N ASN A 58 -4.68 13.73 7.74
CA ASN A 58 -6.05 14.23 7.70
C ASN A 58 -6.75 13.85 6.39
N PHE A 59 -6.00 13.71 5.30
CA PHE A 59 -6.54 13.39 3.98
C PHE A 59 -7.38 12.11 3.97
N LEU A 60 -6.90 11.06 4.63
CA LEU A 60 -7.60 9.77 4.68
C LEU A 60 -8.90 9.82 5.48
N ASP A 61 -9.09 10.85 6.29
CA ASP A 61 -10.25 11.04 7.16
C ASP A 61 -11.18 12.16 6.66
N LEU A 62 -10.86 12.78 5.50
CA LEU A 62 -11.74 13.76 4.86
C LEU A 62 -13.11 13.15 4.57
N THR A 63 -14.13 13.82 5.08
CA THR A 63 -15.52 13.49 4.83
C THR A 63 -16.05 14.24 3.61
N ARG A 64 -17.21 13.81 3.13
CA ARG A 64 -17.97 14.53 2.10
C ARG A 64 -18.26 15.97 2.51
N ASP A 65 -18.60 16.18 3.77
CA ASP A 65 -18.98 17.50 4.28
C ASP A 65 -17.77 18.42 4.36
N ASP A 66 -16.59 17.90 4.74
CA ASP A 66 -15.34 18.66 4.68
C ASP A 66 -15.04 19.13 3.25
N LEU A 67 -15.20 18.24 2.26
CA LEU A 67 -14.98 18.57 0.85
C LEU A 67 -16.01 19.58 0.30
N LEU A 68 -17.27 19.50 0.76
CA LEU A 68 -18.30 20.49 0.42
C LEU A 68 -17.98 21.86 1.04
N SER A 69 -17.49 21.89 2.28
CA SER A 69 -17.15 23.13 2.99
C SER A 69 -16.08 23.94 2.28
N ILE A 70 -15.13 23.26 1.61
CA ILE A 70 -14.06 23.88 0.81
C ILE A 70 -14.45 24.06 -0.68
N LYS A 71 -15.75 23.95 -0.97
CA LYS A 71 -16.38 24.20 -2.29
C LYS A 71 -15.93 23.25 -3.40
N ILE A 72 -15.58 22.00 -3.08
CA ILE A 72 -15.36 20.99 -4.12
C ILE A 72 -16.72 20.58 -4.72
N PRO A 73 -16.86 20.54 -6.06
CA PRO A 73 -18.11 20.10 -6.68
C PRO A 73 -18.41 18.61 -6.41
N LEU A 74 -19.70 18.26 -6.35
CA LEU A 74 -20.19 16.91 -6.01
C LEU A 74 -19.55 15.76 -6.79
N ARG A 75 -19.28 15.93 -8.09
CA ARG A 75 -18.69 14.88 -8.92
C ARG A 75 -17.25 14.57 -8.50
N PRO A 76 -16.33 15.55 -8.46
CA PRO A 76 -15.00 15.37 -7.87
C PRO A 76 -15.00 14.79 -6.45
N ILE A 77 -15.95 15.18 -5.58
CA ILE A 77 -16.07 14.59 -4.24
C ILE A 77 -16.19 13.07 -4.31
N LYS A 78 -17.13 12.55 -5.12
CA LYS A 78 -17.33 11.10 -5.27
C LYS A 78 -16.06 10.40 -5.79
N ASP A 79 -15.31 11.06 -6.66
CA ASP A 79 -14.09 10.50 -7.20
C ASP A 79 -12.96 10.50 -6.15
N ILE A 80 -12.87 11.52 -5.29
CA ILE A 80 -11.94 11.57 -4.15
C ILE A 80 -12.28 10.49 -3.11
N GLU A 81 -13.56 10.31 -2.77
CA GLU A 81 -14.02 9.25 -1.85
C GLU A 81 -13.60 7.87 -2.36
N LYS A 82 -13.74 7.61 -3.66
CA LYS A 82 -13.28 6.37 -4.28
C LYS A 82 -11.77 6.18 -4.14
N VAL A 83 -10.99 7.24 -4.29
CA VAL A 83 -9.52 7.19 -4.13
C VAL A 83 -9.15 6.87 -2.68
N ILE A 84 -9.75 7.55 -1.71
CA ILE A 84 -9.51 7.28 -0.27
C ILE A 84 -9.88 5.83 0.06
N ASN A 85 -11.04 5.36 -0.39
CA ASN A 85 -11.48 3.98 -0.15
C ASN A 85 -10.59 2.95 -0.83
N LYS A 86 -10.11 3.25 -2.05
CA LYS A 86 -9.17 2.39 -2.77
C LYS A 86 -7.84 2.29 -2.03
N ILE A 87 -7.29 3.42 -1.56
CA ILE A 87 -6.06 3.43 -0.74
C ILE A 87 -6.25 2.61 0.54
N LYS A 88 -7.40 2.74 1.21
CA LYS A 88 -7.72 1.97 2.43
C LYS A 88 -7.82 0.46 2.16
N ARG A 89 -8.46 0.05 1.05
CA ARG A 89 -8.63 -1.38 0.68
C ARG A 89 -7.36 -2.04 0.15
N GLU A 90 -6.65 -1.38 -0.77
CA GLU A 90 -5.39 -1.90 -1.33
C GLU A 90 -4.35 -2.20 -0.22
N GLN A 91 -4.49 -1.57 0.94
CA GLN A 91 -3.60 -1.77 2.08
C GLN A 91 -4.15 -2.71 3.17
N SER A 92 -5.44 -3.07 3.16
CA SER A 92 -5.89 -4.22 3.99
C SER A 92 -5.35 -5.52 3.40
N ASP A 93 -5.35 -5.61 2.08
CA ASP A 93 -4.94 -6.83 1.36
C ASP A 93 -3.42 -7.07 1.49
N THR A 94 -2.60 -6.03 1.65
CA THR A 94 -1.14 -6.16 1.85
C THR A 94 -0.75 -6.59 3.26
N SER A 95 -1.53 -6.22 4.28
CA SER A 95 -1.33 -6.67 5.66
C SER A 95 -1.43 -8.19 5.76
N ASP A 96 -2.43 -8.78 5.11
CA ASP A 96 -2.64 -10.23 5.10
C ASP A 96 -1.48 -10.97 4.41
N ILE A 97 -0.95 -10.40 3.32
CA ILE A 97 0.22 -10.94 2.61
C ILE A 97 1.47 -10.91 3.50
N SER A 98 1.67 -9.84 4.28
CA SER A 98 2.83 -9.71 5.16
C SER A 98 2.83 -10.76 6.28
N ASN A 99 1.67 -11.00 6.88
CA ASN A 99 1.48 -12.04 7.90
C ASN A 99 1.72 -13.44 7.32
N LEU A 100 1.24 -13.67 6.10
CA LEU A 100 1.47 -14.93 5.39
C LEU A 100 2.97 -15.14 5.11
N LYS A 101 3.68 -14.09 4.69
CA LYS A 101 5.13 -14.16 4.45
C LYS A 101 5.91 -14.52 5.71
N SER A 102 5.63 -13.86 6.84
CA SER A 102 6.26 -14.19 8.12
C SER A 102 5.96 -15.62 8.55
N SER A 103 4.73 -16.10 8.34
CA SER A 103 4.35 -17.48 8.64
C SER A 103 5.11 -18.49 7.79
N ILE A 104 5.28 -18.22 6.48
CA ILE A 104 6.07 -19.06 5.57
C ILE A 104 7.54 -19.12 6.01
N GLU A 105 8.10 -17.99 6.43
CA GLU A 105 9.50 -17.90 6.86
C GLU A 105 9.75 -18.71 8.14
N TYR A 106 8.83 -18.63 9.11
CA TYR A 106 8.85 -19.46 10.31
C TYR A 106 8.75 -20.97 9.99
N ILE A 107 7.84 -21.36 9.09
CA ILE A 107 7.69 -22.76 8.69
C ILE A 107 8.96 -23.29 8.00
N LYS A 108 9.60 -22.47 7.14
CA LYS A 108 10.87 -22.85 6.49
C LYS A 108 11.98 -23.11 7.50
N ASP A 109 12.08 -22.28 8.53
CA ASP A 109 13.07 -22.44 9.60
C ASP A 109 12.84 -23.77 10.36
N LYS A 110 11.58 -24.07 10.73
CA LYS A 110 11.22 -25.34 11.39
C LYS A 110 11.48 -26.56 10.52
N LEU A 111 11.23 -26.48 9.21
CA LEU A 111 11.55 -27.56 8.29
C LEU A 111 13.06 -27.80 8.19
N LYS A 112 13.87 -26.74 8.29
CA LYS A 112 15.33 -26.86 8.31
C LYS A 112 15.81 -27.55 9.59
N ASP A 113 15.28 -27.16 10.75
CA ASP A 113 15.58 -27.82 12.04
C ASP A 113 15.31 -29.34 11.96
N ILE A 114 14.16 -29.72 11.39
CA ILE A 114 13.78 -31.13 11.22
C ILE A 114 14.74 -31.85 10.28
N TYR A 115 15.12 -31.22 9.16
CA TYR A 115 16.04 -31.83 8.20
C TYR A 115 17.42 -32.11 8.80
N GLU A 116 17.97 -31.16 9.55
CA GLU A 116 19.24 -31.32 10.27
C GLU A 116 19.15 -32.44 11.33
N LEU A 117 18.04 -32.54 12.05
CA LEU A 117 17.81 -33.62 13.01
C LEU A 117 17.80 -35.00 12.33
N ILE A 118 17.10 -35.14 11.20
CA ILE A 118 17.05 -36.39 10.43
C ILE A 118 18.46 -36.80 9.97
N ILE A 119 19.26 -35.84 9.49
CA ILE A 119 20.66 -36.10 9.10
C ILE A 119 21.46 -36.63 10.30
N CYS A 120 21.31 -36.01 11.46
CA CYS A 120 22.03 -36.42 12.68
C CYS A 120 21.65 -37.84 13.12
N ILE A 121 20.36 -38.16 13.11
CA ILE A 121 19.86 -39.50 13.44
C ILE A 121 20.40 -40.53 12.44
N THR A 122 20.30 -40.24 11.14
CA THR A 122 20.74 -41.15 10.08
C THR A 122 22.22 -41.47 10.23
N LYS A 123 23.07 -40.45 10.39
CA LYS A 123 24.52 -40.63 10.63
C LYS A 123 24.80 -41.52 11.84
N LYS A 124 24.08 -41.30 12.94
CA LYS A 124 24.27 -42.07 14.17
C LYS A 124 23.87 -43.52 14.02
N VAL A 125 22.76 -43.81 13.35
CA VAL A 125 22.32 -45.19 13.05
C VAL A 125 23.33 -45.89 12.15
N THR A 126 23.81 -45.24 11.08
CA THR A 126 24.79 -45.84 10.17
C THR A 126 26.12 -46.14 10.85
N SER A 127 26.53 -45.36 11.86
CA SER A 127 27.77 -45.64 12.62
C SER A 127 27.67 -46.81 13.60
N MET A 128 26.46 -47.32 13.86
CA MET A 128 26.22 -48.41 14.82
C MET A 128 26.08 -49.79 14.14
N ILE A 129 26.13 -49.84 12.81
CA ILE A 129 26.07 -51.04 11.97
C ILE A 129 27.45 -51.25 11.36
#